data_AF-A0A2G8THH4-F1
#
_entry.id   AF-A0A2G8THH4-F1
#
_cell.length_a   1.000
_cell.length_b   1.000
_cell.length_c   1.000
_cell.angle_alpha   90.00
_cell.angle_beta   90.00
_cell.angle_gamma   90.00
#
_symmetry.space_group_name_H-M   'P 1'
#
loop_
_entity.id
_entity.type
_entity.pdbx_description
1 polymer ?
#
loop_
_entity_poly.entity_id
_entity_poly.type
_entity_poly.pdbx_seq_one_letter_code
_entity_poly.pdbx_strand_id
1 'polypeptide(L)'
;MLTGAVVALLLYAPIGVYMRTFGNTISSQHERWAAMGSAMSGIYGPLLAGLTLYVLFRQLQLQHQTTKHMHDHARLMNTRTDVEFYLVRLVEVLDVDLPGMQTPRFILRSRFSNVTLEQLSSDELRETANYLEAKAPQLFAMWGAYYSALAGVRDVDDFDKQLQYISATDKAIAMLSFETCVQMDQFYFCWAKGAFRANYLFSRMLKERQ
;
A
#
# COMPACT_ATOMS: atom_id res chain seq x y z
N MET A 1 -2.86 32.33 -7.70
CA MET A 1 -3.95 31.82 -8.56
C MET A 1 -4.26 32.89 -9.60
N LEU A 2 -4.15 32.61 -10.90
CA LEU A 2 -4.75 33.48 -11.92
C LEU A 2 -6.27 33.37 -11.73
N THR A 3 -6.92 34.45 -11.30
CA THR A 3 -8.37 34.48 -11.16
C THR A 3 -9.01 34.49 -12.55
N GLY A 4 -10.23 33.96 -12.68
CA GLY A 4 -10.93 33.92 -13.97
C GLY A 4 -11.06 35.30 -14.62
N ALA A 5 -11.11 36.36 -13.82
CA ALA A 5 -11.09 37.75 -14.28
C ALA A 5 -9.80 38.14 -15.03
N VAL A 6 -8.63 37.67 -14.57
CA VAL A 6 -7.34 37.97 -15.22
C VAL A 6 -7.22 37.22 -16.55
N VAL A 7 -7.70 35.97 -16.61
CA VAL A 7 -7.72 35.19 -17.86
C VAL A 7 -8.68 35.80 -18.87
N ALA A 8 -9.87 36.21 -18.44
CA ALA A 8 -10.81 36.92 -19.29
C ALA A 8 -10.19 38.22 -19.84
N LEU A 9 -9.56 39.03 -18.98
CA LEU A 9 -8.93 40.28 -19.41
C LEU A 9 -7.80 40.04 -20.43
N LEU A 10 -6.97 39.01 -20.25
CA LEU A 10 -5.92 38.65 -21.20
C LEU A 10 -6.47 38.16 -22.55
N LEU A 11 -7.63 37.48 -22.56
CA LEU A 11 -8.27 37.01 -23.78
C LEU A 11 -9.05 38.11 -24.53
N TYR A 12 -9.62 39.07 -23.81
CA TYR A 12 -10.42 40.16 -24.41
C TYR A 12 -9.62 41.43 -24.72
N ALA A 13 -8.47 41.67 -24.07
CA ALA A 13 -7.62 42.84 -24.33
C ALA A 13 -7.17 42.97 -25.81
N PRO A 14 -6.78 41.89 -26.52
CA PRO A 14 -6.41 41.99 -27.94
C PRO A 14 -7.58 42.39 -28.85
N ILE A 15 -8.83 42.08 -28.47
CA ILE A 15 -10.03 42.52 -29.19
C ILE A 15 -10.21 44.03 -29.07
N GLY A 16 -9.93 44.61 -27.90
CA GLY A 16 -9.91 46.07 -27.72
C GLY A 16 -8.84 46.76 -28.56
N VAL A 17 -7.65 46.16 -28.64
CA VAL A 17 -6.57 46.63 -29.52
C VAL A 17 -6.98 46.52 -31.00
N TYR A 18 -7.64 45.42 -31.38
CA TYR A 18 -8.17 45.22 -32.73
C TYR A 18 -9.16 46.33 -33.14
N MET A 19 -10.16 46.60 -32.29
CA MET A 19 -11.18 47.63 -32.55
C MET A 19 -10.55 49.02 -32.72
N ARG A 20 -9.47 49.31 -31.98
CA ARG A 20 -8.75 50.58 -32.07
C ARG A 20 -7.87 50.70 -33.32
N THR A 21 -7.22 49.62 -33.75
CA THR A 21 -6.28 49.65 -34.89
C THR A 21 -6.97 49.50 -36.25
N PHE A 22 -8.03 48.69 -36.33
CA PHE A 22 -8.70 48.36 -37.60
C PHE A 22 -10.13 48.89 -37.71
N GLY A 23 -10.68 49.47 -36.63
CA GLY A 23 -12.06 49.94 -36.56
C GLY A 23 -13.06 48.82 -36.21
N ASN A 24 -14.34 49.18 -36.08
CA ASN A 24 -15.42 48.25 -35.73
C ASN A 24 -16.06 47.52 -36.92
N THR A 25 -15.58 47.76 -38.15
CA THR A 25 -16.15 47.16 -39.36
C THR A 25 -15.18 46.15 -39.98
N ILE A 26 -15.73 45.03 -40.46
CA ILE A 26 -14.96 44.04 -41.22
C ILE A 26 -14.57 44.69 -42.55
N SER A 27 -13.28 44.71 -42.85
CA SER A 27 -12.80 45.35 -44.08
C SER A 27 -13.15 44.51 -45.31
N SER A 28 -13.63 45.16 -46.37
CA SER A 28 -13.83 44.54 -47.69
C SER A 28 -12.53 44.36 -48.48
N GLN A 29 -11.42 44.96 -48.02
CA GLN A 29 -10.11 44.89 -48.68
C GLN A 29 -9.33 43.66 -48.19
N HIS A 30 -9.03 42.75 -49.11
CA HIS A 30 -8.39 41.47 -48.80
C HIS A 30 -7.01 41.61 -48.13
N GLU A 31 -6.21 42.64 -48.50
CA GLU A 31 -4.90 42.90 -47.89
C GLU A 31 -4.98 43.18 -46.39
N ARG A 32 -6.09 43.79 -45.92
CA ARG A 32 -6.30 44.04 -44.48
C ARG A 32 -6.58 42.76 -43.71
N TRP A 33 -7.09 41.70 -44.35
CA TRP A 33 -7.30 40.41 -43.69
C TRP A 33 -5.99 39.74 -43.31
N ALA A 34 -4.99 39.78 -44.18
CA ALA A 34 -3.66 39.23 -43.89
C ALA A 34 -2.99 39.98 -42.73
N ALA A 35 -3.08 41.31 -42.72
CA ALA A 35 -2.56 42.14 -41.63
C ALA A 35 -3.30 41.88 -40.29
N MET A 36 -4.63 41.75 -40.34
CA MET A 36 -5.44 41.40 -39.17
C MET A 36 -5.09 40.03 -38.61
N GLY A 37 -4.98 39.01 -39.48
CA GLY A 37 -4.62 37.65 -39.10
C GLY A 37 -3.23 37.58 -38.49
N SER A 38 -2.25 38.30 -39.04
CA SER A 38 -0.89 38.37 -38.50
C SER A 38 -0.84 39.07 -37.13
N ALA A 39 -1.59 40.17 -36.95
CA ALA A 39 -1.64 40.88 -35.67
C ALA A 39 -2.31 40.03 -34.58
N MET A 40 -3.42 39.37 -34.91
CA MET A 40 -4.15 38.51 -33.96
C MET A 40 -3.38 37.24 -33.62
N SER A 41 -2.81 36.54 -34.61
CA SER A 41 -1.99 35.35 -34.36
C SER A 41 -0.69 35.67 -33.62
N GLY A 42 -0.09 36.85 -33.85
CA GLY A 42 1.10 37.31 -33.12
C GLY A 42 0.85 37.57 -31.64
N ILE A 43 -0.39 37.95 -31.26
CA ILE A 43 -0.77 38.18 -29.86
C ILE A 43 -1.34 36.90 -29.23
N TYR A 44 -2.34 36.28 -29.87
CA TYR A 44 -3.00 35.09 -29.35
C TYR A 44 -2.11 33.84 -29.41
N GLY A 45 -1.20 33.72 -30.37
CA GLY A 45 -0.31 32.57 -30.48
C GLY A 45 0.53 32.35 -29.21
N PRO A 46 1.37 33.33 -28.81
CA PRO A 46 2.14 33.24 -27.57
C PRO A 46 1.28 33.19 -26.31
N LEU A 47 0.16 33.94 -26.26
CA LEU A 47 -0.76 33.93 -25.11
C LEU A 47 -1.38 32.54 -24.89
N LEU A 48 -1.91 31.93 -25.97
CA LEU A 48 -2.50 30.60 -25.91
C LEU A 48 -1.42 29.54 -25.64
N ALA A 49 -0.24 29.63 -26.27
CA ALA A 49 0.87 28.72 -26.01
C ALA A 49 1.33 28.77 -24.53
N GLY A 50 1.39 29.96 -23.94
CA GLY A 50 1.71 30.12 -22.52
C GLY A 50 0.61 29.55 -21.62
N LEU A 51 -0.67 29.78 -21.97
CA LEU A 51 -1.80 29.25 -21.23
C LEU A 51 -1.86 27.72 -21.30
N THR A 52 -1.65 27.13 -22.48
CA THR A 52 -1.62 25.67 -22.64
C THR A 52 -0.47 25.06 -21.87
N LEU A 53 0.72 25.66 -21.90
CA LEU A 53 1.86 25.19 -21.11
C LEU A 53 1.56 25.25 -19.60
N TYR A 54 0.95 26.33 -19.12
CA TYR A 54 0.53 26.45 -17.72
C TYR A 54 -0.48 25.36 -17.32
N VAL A 55 -1.49 25.12 -18.16
CA VAL A 55 -2.49 24.07 -17.92
C VAL A 55 -1.82 22.70 -17.89
N LEU A 56 -0.96 22.38 -18.86
CA LEU A 56 -0.20 21.13 -18.90
C LEU A 56 0.66 20.95 -17.65
N PHE A 57 1.34 22.01 -17.20
CA PHE A 57 2.14 21.96 -15.99
C PHE A 57 1.29 21.65 -14.75
N ARG A 58 0.12 22.28 -14.61
CA ARG A 58 -0.81 22.00 -13.50
C ARG A 58 -1.40 20.59 -13.59
N GLN A 59 -1.71 20.11 -14.79
CA GLN A 59 -2.17 18.74 -15.02
C GLN A 59 -1.11 17.72 -14.62
N LEU A 60 0.16 17.92 -15.01
CA LEU A 60 1.26 17.04 -14.62
C LEU A 60 1.44 16.99 -13.11
N GLN A 61 1.35 18.13 -12.41
CA GLN A 61 1.43 18.16 -10.94
C GLN A 61 0.30 17.35 -10.29
N LEU A 62 -0.94 17.55 -10.74
CA LEU A 62 -2.10 16.81 -10.22
C LEU A 62 -1.99 15.31 -10.53
N GLN A 63 -1.59 14.96 -11.75
CA GLN A 63 -1.40 13.57 -12.16
C GLN A 63 -0.32 12.89 -11.33
N HIS A 64 0.79 13.57 -11.03
CA HIS A 64 1.83 13.01 -10.17
C HIS A 64 1.31 12.71 -8.76
N GLN A 65 0.50 13.62 -8.19
CA GLN A 65 -0.12 13.42 -6.88
C GLN A 65 -1.10 12.25 -6.89
N THR A 66 -2.01 12.19 -7.88
CA THR A 66 -2.99 11.10 -7.97
C THR A 66 -2.33 9.76 -8.22
N THR A 67 -1.31 9.69 -9.08
CA THR A 67 -0.54 8.46 -9.33
C THR A 67 0.13 7.96 -8.05
N LYS A 68 0.70 8.86 -7.23
CA LYS A 68 1.26 8.46 -5.93
C LYS A 68 0.19 7.85 -5.01
N HIS A 69 -0.94 8.53 -4.83
CA HIS A 69 -2.05 8.02 -4.02
C HIS A 69 -2.58 6.68 -4.54
N MET A 70 -2.73 6.52 -5.86
CA MET A 70 -3.16 5.26 -6.46
C MET A 70 -2.15 4.13 -6.20
N HIS A 71 -0.86 4.40 -6.29
CA HIS A 71 0.17 3.40 -5.97
C HIS A 71 0.15 3.01 -4.49
N ASP A 72 -0.02 3.97 -3.59
CA ASP A 72 -0.10 3.71 -2.15
C ASP A 72 -1.36 2.88 -1.80
N HIS A 73 -2.52 3.23 -2.35
CA HIS A 73 -3.74 2.44 -2.20
C HIS A 73 -3.62 1.04 -2.81
N ALA A 74 -3.02 0.90 -4.00
CA ALA A 74 -2.80 -0.40 -4.62
C ALA A 74 -1.89 -1.29 -3.77
N ARG A 75 -0.82 -0.73 -3.18
CA ARG A 75 0.04 -1.44 -2.24
C ARG A 75 -0.72 -1.90 -1.01
N LEU A 76 -1.54 -1.03 -0.41
CA LEU A 76 -2.37 -1.38 0.74
C LEU A 76 -3.36 -2.51 0.43
N MET A 77 -4.03 -2.44 -0.72
CA MET A 77 -4.96 -3.48 -1.16
C MET A 77 -4.25 -4.81 -1.41
N ASN A 78 -3.09 -4.79 -2.07
CA ASN A 78 -2.29 -5.99 -2.28
C ASN A 78 -1.88 -6.63 -0.94
N THR A 79 -1.38 -5.83 0.02
CA THR A 79 -1.05 -6.34 1.37
C THR A 79 -2.27 -6.98 2.04
N ARG A 80 -3.45 -6.38 1.91
CA ARG A 80 -4.69 -6.94 2.47
C ARG A 80 -5.05 -8.28 1.84
N THR A 81 -4.95 -8.39 0.52
CA THR A 81 -5.20 -9.63 -0.22
C THR A 81 -4.17 -10.70 0.14
N ASP A 82 -2.90 -10.33 0.26
CA ASP A 82 -1.81 -11.25 0.64
C ASP A 82 -2.03 -11.79 2.06
N VAL A 83 -2.34 -10.92 3.03
CA VAL A 83 -2.68 -11.32 4.40
C VAL A 83 -3.84 -12.31 4.41
N GLU A 84 -4.91 -12.00 3.68
CA GLU A 84 -6.07 -12.89 3.58
C GLU A 84 -5.71 -14.24 2.98
N PHE A 85 -4.96 -14.24 1.87
CA PHE A 85 -4.49 -15.46 1.23
C PHE A 85 -3.67 -16.32 2.20
N TYR A 86 -2.69 -15.75 2.90
CA TYR A 86 -1.85 -16.50 3.84
C TYR A 86 -2.68 -17.04 5.02
N LEU A 87 -3.62 -16.27 5.56
CA LEU A 87 -4.46 -16.73 6.67
C LEU A 87 -5.41 -17.85 6.26
N VAL A 88 -6.06 -17.75 5.09
CA VAL A 88 -6.92 -18.81 4.57
C VAL A 88 -6.11 -20.10 4.38
N ARG A 89 -4.94 -20.01 3.75
CA ARG A 89 -4.07 -21.17 3.55
C ARG A 89 -3.53 -21.75 4.85
N LEU A 90 -3.22 -20.91 5.84
CA LEU A 90 -2.81 -21.37 7.16
C LEU A 90 -3.91 -22.18 7.84
N VAL A 91 -5.17 -21.72 7.78
CA VAL A 91 -6.30 -22.48 8.31
C VAL A 91 -6.39 -23.86 7.65
N GLU A 92 -6.28 -23.92 6.33
CA GLU A 92 -6.30 -25.20 5.59
C GLU A 92 -5.16 -26.11 6.05
N VAL A 93 -3.92 -25.63 6.06
CA VAL A 93 -2.74 -26.45 6.40
C VAL A 93 -2.77 -26.91 7.87
N LEU A 94 -3.31 -26.10 8.77
CA LEU A 94 -3.43 -26.45 10.18
C LEU A 94 -4.38 -27.62 10.45
N ASP A 95 -5.36 -27.84 9.57
CA ASP A 95 -6.40 -28.85 9.75
C ASP A 95 -6.23 -30.09 8.86
N VAL A 96 -5.21 -30.11 7.99
CA VAL A 96 -4.86 -31.30 7.19
C VAL A 96 -4.04 -32.27 8.03
N ASP A 97 -4.46 -33.54 8.05
CA ASP A 97 -3.73 -34.61 8.72
C ASP A 97 -2.35 -34.83 8.08
N LEU A 98 -1.33 -34.89 8.94
CA LEU A 98 -0.01 -35.33 8.51
C LEU A 98 -0.02 -36.85 8.31
N PRO A 99 0.72 -37.41 7.33
CA PRO A 99 0.69 -38.84 7.04
C PRO A 99 0.95 -39.71 8.27
N GLY A 100 -0.09 -40.44 8.72
CA GLY A 100 -0.04 -41.32 9.88
C GLY A 100 -0.05 -40.60 11.25
N MET A 101 -0.51 -39.36 11.31
CA MET A 101 -0.41 -38.53 12.51
C MET A 101 -1.60 -37.56 12.66
N GLN A 102 -1.55 -36.75 13.70
CA GLN A 102 -2.55 -35.72 14.01
C GLN A 102 -2.30 -34.44 13.21
N THR A 103 -3.31 -33.56 13.16
CA THR A 103 -3.21 -32.26 12.50
C THR A 103 -2.13 -31.37 13.14
N PRO A 104 -1.48 -30.48 12.37
CA PRO A 104 -0.55 -29.51 12.93
C PRO A 104 -1.17 -28.65 14.04
N ARG A 105 -2.46 -28.30 13.93
CA ARG A 105 -3.19 -27.59 14.99
C ARG A 105 -3.17 -28.36 16.30
N PHE A 106 -3.35 -29.68 16.28
CA PHE A 106 -3.28 -30.49 17.48
C PHE A 106 -1.87 -30.51 18.08
N ILE A 107 -0.83 -30.67 17.24
CA ILE A 107 0.57 -30.69 17.70
C ILE A 107 0.95 -29.35 18.34
N LEU A 108 0.58 -28.24 17.70
CA LEU A 108 0.78 -26.89 18.24
C LEU A 108 0.09 -26.73 19.60
N ARG A 109 -1.17 -27.15 19.70
CA ARG A 109 -1.91 -27.08 20.97
C ARG A 109 -1.30 -27.96 22.06
N SER A 110 -0.88 -29.18 21.73
CA SER A 110 -0.37 -30.12 22.74
C SER A 110 1.04 -29.79 23.21
N ARG A 111 1.88 -29.21 22.35
CA ARG A 111 3.31 -28.98 22.64
C ARG A 111 3.65 -27.52 22.97
N PHE A 112 2.91 -26.56 22.43
CA PHE A 112 3.21 -25.14 22.60
C PHE A 112 2.18 -24.42 23.49
N SER A 113 1.12 -25.07 23.98
CA SER A 113 0.24 -24.41 24.97
C SER A 113 0.92 -24.26 26.33
N ASN A 114 0.78 -23.09 26.96
CA ASN A 114 1.22 -22.81 28.34
C ASN A 114 2.71 -23.08 28.61
N VAL A 115 3.56 -22.96 27.59
CA VAL A 115 5.02 -23.12 27.73
C VAL A 115 5.69 -21.88 28.30
N THR A 116 6.77 -22.06 29.05
CA THR A 116 7.61 -20.97 29.56
C THR A 116 8.74 -20.61 28.59
N LEU A 117 9.40 -19.45 28.78
CA LEU A 117 10.52 -19.01 27.95
C LEU A 117 11.71 -20.00 27.97
N GLU A 118 11.96 -20.62 29.11
CA GLU A 118 13.00 -21.65 29.27
C GLU A 118 12.68 -22.89 28.44
N GLN A 119 11.42 -23.33 28.46
CA GLN A 119 10.95 -24.46 27.66
C GLN A 119 11.02 -24.16 26.17
N LEU A 120 10.71 -22.93 25.73
CA LEU A 120 10.85 -22.49 24.33
C LEU A 120 12.31 -22.57 23.83
N SER A 121 13.28 -22.54 24.74
CA SER A 121 14.69 -22.66 24.41
C SER A 121 15.21 -24.10 24.49
N SER A 122 14.38 -25.05 24.97
CA SER A 122 14.73 -26.46 25.13
C SER A 122 14.89 -27.18 23.79
N ASP A 123 15.70 -28.25 23.80
CA ASP A 123 15.90 -29.09 22.61
C ASP A 123 14.64 -29.90 22.26
N GLU A 124 13.80 -30.27 23.23
CA GLU A 124 12.56 -31.03 22.98
C GLU A 124 11.57 -30.25 22.10
N LEU A 125 11.29 -28.98 22.43
CA LEU A 125 10.41 -28.14 21.61
C LEU A 125 11.05 -27.78 20.28
N ARG A 126 12.38 -27.72 20.22
CA ARG A 126 13.11 -27.50 18.98
C ARG A 126 13.01 -28.70 18.03
N GLU A 127 13.13 -29.91 18.54
CA GLU A 127 12.90 -31.13 17.77
C GLU A 127 11.45 -31.19 17.25
N THR A 128 10.48 -30.82 18.09
CA THR A 128 9.07 -30.72 17.68
C THR A 128 8.89 -29.69 16.56
N ALA A 129 9.52 -28.52 16.67
CA ALA A 129 9.45 -27.48 15.64
C ALA A 129 10.12 -27.92 14.33
N ASN A 130 11.30 -28.54 14.40
CA ASN A 130 11.99 -29.09 13.22
C ASN A 130 11.18 -30.20 12.55
N TYR A 131 10.51 -31.04 13.36
CA TYR A 131 9.61 -32.07 12.86
C TYR A 131 8.42 -31.48 12.10
N LEU A 132 7.75 -30.47 12.67
CA LEU A 132 6.66 -29.76 12.02
C LEU A 132 7.13 -29.09 10.72
N GLU A 133 8.30 -28.46 10.70
CA GLU A 133 8.84 -27.86 9.48
C GLU A 133 9.10 -28.91 8.40
N ALA A 134 9.64 -30.06 8.75
CA ALA A 134 9.93 -31.13 7.80
C ALA A 134 8.66 -31.73 7.18
N LYS A 135 7.54 -31.70 7.90
CA LYS A 135 6.26 -32.31 7.46
C LYS A 135 5.26 -31.31 6.90
N ALA A 136 5.31 -30.06 7.33
CA ALA A 136 4.43 -28.97 6.94
C ALA A 136 5.21 -27.65 6.82
N PRO A 137 6.18 -27.56 5.88
CA PRO A 137 7.02 -26.36 5.72
C PRO A 137 6.21 -25.10 5.37
N GLN A 138 4.99 -25.30 4.85
CA GLN A 138 4.07 -24.22 4.52
C GLN A 138 3.64 -23.44 5.77
N LEU A 139 3.57 -24.05 6.96
CA LEU A 139 3.17 -23.35 8.18
C LEU A 139 4.15 -22.22 8.52
N PHE A 140 5.44 -22.54 8.55
CA PHE A 140 6.48 -21.57 8.82
C PHE A 140 6.53 -20.50 7.71
N ALA A 141 6.51 -20.94 6.45
CA ALA A 141 6.60 -20.02 5.31
C ALA A 141 5.42 -19.02 5.29
N MET A 142 4.19 -19.49 5.51
CA MET A 142 3.00 -18.63 5.50
C MET A 142 2.96 -17.70 6.72
N TRP A 143 3.34 -18.19 7.90
CA TRP A 143 3.41 -17.34 9.09
C TRP A 143 4.49 -16.27 8.96
N GLY A 144 5.67 -16.61 8.43
CA GLY A 144 6.71 -15.65 8.11
C GLY A 144 6.30 -14.63 7.04
N ALA A 145 5.56 -15.06 6.02
CA ALA A 145 5.02 -14.19 4.99
C ALA A 145 3.96 -13.22 5.55
N TYR A 146 3.08 -13.69 6.43
CA TYR A 146 2.15 -12.85 7.18
C TYR A 146 2.87 -11.75 7.99
N TYR A 147 3.91 -12.12 8.73
CA TYR A 147 4.75 -11.17 9.46
C TYR A 147 5.44 -10.13 8.56
N SER A 148 5.92 -10.58 7.41
CA SER A 148 6.58 -9.70 6.42
C SER A 148 5.57 -8.71 5.81
N ALA A 149 4.35 -9.16 5.53
CA ALA A 149 3.27 -8.30 5.06
C ALA A 149 2.89 -7.23 6.09
N LEU A 150 2.86 -7.59 7.38
CA LEU A 150 2.59 -6.66 8.47
C LEU A 150 3.73 -5.67 8.73
N ALA A 151 4.99 -6.09 8.59
CA ALA A 151 6.14 -5.22 8.77
C ALA A 151 6.09 -4.00 7.83
N GLY A 152 5.58 -4.19 6.60
CA GLY A 152 5.43 -3.11 5.62
C GLY A 152 4.39 -2.03 5.97
N VAL A 153 3.47 -2.31 6.90
CA VAL A 153 2.40 -1.38 7.30
C VAL A 153 2.52 -0.88 8.75
N ARG A 154 3.49 -1.40 9.53
CA ARG A 154 3.62 -1.12 10.96
C ARG A 154 4.23 0.25 11.29
N ASP A 155 5.22 0.70 10.51
CA ASP A 155 6.11 1.81 10.89
C ASP A 155 5.80 3.11 10.13
N VAL A 156 4.52 3.41 9.94
CA VAL A 156 4.09 4.62 9.24
C VAL A 156 3.06 5.36 10.07
N ASP A 157 3.27 6.67 10.26
CA ASP A 157 2.33 7.62 10.91
C ASP A 157 1.03 7.85 10.12
N ASP A 158 0.73 6.97 9.17
CA ASP A 158 -0.43 7.04 8.30
C ASP A 158 -1.57 6.23 8.93
N PHE A 159 -2.67 6.93 9.23
CA PHE A 159 -3.86 6.36 9.85
C PHE A 159 -4.38 5.13 9.08
N ASP A 160 -4.37 5.16 7.76
CA ASP A 160 -4.91 4.06 6.95
C ASP A 160 -4.04 2.79 7.09
N LYS A 161 -2.72 2.97 7.22
CA LYS A 161 -1.78 1.85 7.42
C LYS A 161 -1.87 1.28 8.82
N GLN A 162 -2.03 2.13 9.84
CA GLN A 162 -2.25 1.69 11.22
C GLN A 162 -3.55 0.90 11.35
N LEU A 163 -4.64 1.39 10.74
CA LEU A 163 -5.92 0.68 10.71
C LEU A 163 -5.79 -0.67 10.01
N GLN A 164 -5.05 -0.73 8.89
CA GLN A 164 -4.80 -1.97 8.18
C GLN A 164 -4.00 -2.97 9.02
N TYR A 165 -3.01 -2.52 9.77
CA TYR A 165 -2.23 -3.36 10.68
C TYR A 165 -3.10 -3.95 11.81
N ILE A 166 -3.94 -3.13 12.44
CA ILE A 166 -4.88 -3.60 13.47
C ILE A 166 -5.86 -4.60 12.86
N SER A 167 -6.48 -4.26 11.73
CA SER A 167 -7.45 -5.12 11.04
C SER A 167 -6.86 -6.46 10.64
N ALA A 168 -5.62 -6.50 10.15
CA ALA A 168 -4.94 -7.74 9.80
C ALA A 168 -4.59 -8.61 11.02
N THR A 169 -4.33 -7.99 12.16
CA THR A 169 -4.12 -8.69 13.44
C THR A 169 -5.43 -9.30 13.94
N ASP A 170 -6.50 -8.51 13.95
CA ASP A 170 -7.83 -8.98 14.35
C ASP A 170 -8.35 -10.08 13.44
N LYS A 171 -8.09 -9.99 12.13
CA LYS A 171 -8.45 -11.03 11.16
C LYS A 171 -7.73 -12.34 11.45
N ALA A 172 -6.44 -12.30 11.81
CA ALA A 172 -5.71 -13.50 12.20
C ALA A 172 -6.31 -14.15 13.46
N ILE A 173 -6.64 -13.33 14.47
CA ILE A 173 -7.30 -13.82 15.70
C ILE A 173 -8.66 -14.45 15.37
N ALA A 174 -9.45 -13.80 14.52
CA ALA A 174 -10.79 -14.29 14.15
C ALA A 174 -10.73 -15.62 13.38
N MET A 175 -9.73 -15.81 12.52
CA MET A 175 -9.61 -17.01 11.68
C MET A 175 -8.92 -18.17 12.40
N LEU A 176 -7.90 -17.89 13.22
CA LEU A 176 -7.06 -18.92 13.83
C LEU A 176 -7.36 -19.17 15.31
N SER A 177 -8.04 -18.24 16.00
CA SER A 177 -8.05 -18.05 17.47
C SER A 177 -6.78 -17.41 18.01
N PHE A 178 -6.91 -16.66 19.11
CA PHE A 178 -5.78 -16.01 19.77
C PHE A 178 -4.75 -17.04 20.25
N GLU A 179 -5.21 -18.16 20.79
CA GLU A 179 -4.37 -19.23 21.32
C GLU A 179 -3.51 -19.85 20.23
N THR A 180 -4.07 -20.11 19.04
CA THR A 180 -3.29 -20.62 17.91
C THR A 180 -2.28 -19.59 17.40
N CYS A 181 -2.63 -18.30 17.36
CA CYS A 181 -1.66 -17.25 17.02
C CYS A 181 -0.47 -17.22 18.00
N VAL A 182 -0.71 -17.39 19.30
CA VAL A 182 0.36 -17.49 20.31
C VAL A 182 1.24 -18.73 20.09
N GLN A 183 0.63 -19.89 19.84
CA GLN A 183 1.35 -21.13 19.56
C GLN A 183 2.18 -21.02 18.28
N MET A 184 1.68 -20.34 17.25
CA MET A 184 2.40 -20.08 16.01
C MET A 184 3.62 -19.17 16.24
N ASP A 185 3.49 -18.11 17.05
CA ASP A 185 4.64 -17.27 17.45
C ASP A 185 5.72 -18.07 18.16
N GLN A 186 5.31 -18.94 19.08
CA GLN A 186 6.21 -19.81 19.84
C GLN A 186 6.90 -20.85 18.97
N PHE A 187 6.15 -21.52 18.08
CA PHE A 187 6.69 -22.43 17.07
C PHE A 187 7.73 -21.74 16.19
N TYR A 188 7.38 -20.56 15.67
CA TYR A 188 8.24 -19.77 14.79
C TYR A 188 9.54 -19.34 15.50
N PHE A 189 9.44 -18.96 16.78
CA PHE A 189 10.59 -18.66 17.62
C PHE A 189 11.50 -19.87 17.85
N CYS A 190 10.94 -21.02 18.23
CA CYS A 190 11.68 -22.25 18.51
C CYS A 190 12.47 -22.71 17.27
N TRP A 191 11.83 -22.69 16.10
CA TRP A 191 12.46 -23.05 14.84
C TRP A 191 13.58 -22.08 14.45
N ALA A 192 13.31 -20.77 14.53
CA ALA A 192 14.27 -19.74 14.17
C ALA A 192 15.43 -19.60 15.17
N LYS A 193 15.44 -20.38 16.27
CA LYS A 193 16.40 -20.28 17.39
C LYS A 193 16.48 -18.87 17.98
N GLY A 194 15.40 -18.09 17.86
CA GLY A 194 15.41 -16.66 18.20
C GLY A 194 16.36 -15.79 17.34
N ALA A 195 16.94 -16.31 16.26
CA ALA A 195 17.77 -15.55 15.34
C ALA A 195 16.93 -14.57 14.50
N PHE A 196 15.69 -14.95 14.20
CA PHE A 196 14.73 -14.07 13.54
C PHE A 196 14.04 -13.20 14.59
N ARG A 197 14.42 -11.91 14.66
CA ARG A 197 13.75 -10.90 15.49
C ARG A 197 12.46 -10.42 14.79
N ALA A 198 11.50 -11.32 14.57
CA ALA A 198 10.14 -10.88 14.29
C ALA A 198 9.64 -10.11 15.51
N ASN A 199 8.94 -8.98 15.35
CA ASN A 199 8.22 -8.40 16.47
C ASN A 199 7.01 -9.25 16.80
N TYR A 200 7.18 -10.29 17.62
CA TYR A 200 6.13 -11.26 17.92
C TYR A 200 4.88 -10.55 18.44
N LEU A 201 3.74 -10.77 17.78
CA LEU A 201 2.54 -9.96 17.95
C LEU A 201 1.58 -10.52 18.99
N PHE A 202 1.61 -11.82 19.25
CA PHE A 202 0.61 -12.49 20.06
C PHE A 202 1.22 -13.01 21.36
N SER A 203 2.42 -13.59 21.30
CA SER A 203 3.11 -14.10 22.49
C SER A 203 3.66 -12.97 23.37
N ARG A 204 3.03 -12.74 24.54
CA ARG A 204 3.48 -11.73 25.53
C ARG A 204 4.91 -11.97 26.01
N MET A 205 5.27 -13.22 26.28
CA MET A 205 6.61 -13.57 26.76
C MET A 205 7.71 -13.25 25.72
N LEU A 206 7.38 -13.33 24.43
CA LEU A 206 8.32 -13.01 23.36
C LEU A 206 8.39 -11.50 23.07
N LYS A 207 7.32 -10.75 23.34
CA LYS A 207 7.30 -9.28 23.27
C LYS A 207 8.23 -8.61 24.29
N GLU A 208 8.31 -9.17 25.50
CA GLU A 208 9.15 -8.62 26.57
C GLU A 208 10.66 -8.78 26.32
N ARG A 209 11.04 -9.55 25.29
CA ARG A 209 12.43 -9.80 24.91
C ARG A 209 12.95 -8.86 23.81
N GLN A 210 12.14 -7.92 23.35
CA GLN A 210 12.42 -7.03 22.21
C GLN A 210 12.89 -5.66 22.67
#